data_AF-A0AB36P7D8-F1
#
_entry.id   AF-A0AB36P7D8-F1
#
_cell.length_a   1.000
_cell.length_b   1.000
_cell.length_c   1.000
_cell.angle_alpha   90.00
_cell.angle_beta   90.00
_cell.angle_gamma   90.00
#
_symmetry.space_group_name_H-M   'P 1'
#
loop_
_entity.id
_entity.type
_entity.pdbx_description
1 polymer ?
#
loop_
_entity_poly.entity_id
_entity_poly.type
_entity_poly.pdbx_seq_one_letter_code
_entity_poly.pdbx_strand_id
1 'polypeptide(L)' 'MTSLYRIQEGCFALPETFLDRTVNIFVPSGNERATPSLNIFRDTLRPDENLTTYIDRQIALMKKKT' A
#
# COMPACT_ATOMS: atom_id res chain seq x y z
N MET A 1 23.05 2.96 -6.70
CA MET A 1 22.41 4.04 -7.49
C MET A 1 21.18 4.53 -6.72
N THR A 2 20.66 5.71 -7.04
CA THR A 2 19.50 6.31 -6.35
C THR A 2 18.42 6.69 -7.35
N SER A 3 17.15 6.50 -6.98
CA SER A 3 15.97 6.85 -7.76
C SER A 3 15.26 8.06 -7.13
N LEU A 4 14.61 8.89 -7.95
CA LEU A 4 13.79 10.00 -7.46
C LEU A 4 12.44 9.47 -6.94
N TYR A 5 12.15 9.69 -5.65
CA TYR A 5 10.89 9.32 -5.00
C TYR A 5 10.02 10.57 -4.78
N ARG A 6 8.72 10.49 -5.06
CA ARG A 6 7.77 11.62 -4.95
C ARG A 6 6.69 11.32 -3.93
N ILE A 7 6.38 12.34 -3.13
CA ILE A 7 5.22 12.40 -2.24
C ILE A 7 4.41 13.64 -2.59
N GLN A 8 3.25 13.82 -1.95
CA GLN A 8 2.39 14.97 -2.23
C GLN A 8 3.11 16.30 -1.95
N GLU A 9 3.94 16.35 -0.91
CA GLU A 9 4.61 17.55 -0.42
C GLU A 9 5.92 17.86 -1.16
N GLY A 10 6.42 16.95 -2.01
CA GLY A 10 7.70 17.15 -2.70
C GLY A 10 8.36 15.86 -3.18
N CYS A 11 9.69 15.85 -3.26
CA CYS A 11 10.46 14.71 -3.73
C CYS A 11 11.86 14.65 -3.11
N PHE A 12 12.44 13.45 -3.07
CA PHE A 12 13.79 13.20 -2.56
C PHE A 12 14.43 11.99 -3.26
N ALA A 13 15.76 11.88 -3.21
CA ALA A 13 16.48 10.73 -3.76
C ALA A 13 16.44 9.56 -2.77
N LEU A 14 16.08 8.37 -3.24
CA LEU A 14 16.00 7.14 -2.45
C LEU A 14 16.93 6.08 -3.07
N PRO A 15 17.78 5.40 -2.28
CA PRO A 15 18.61 4.32 -2.80
C PRO A 15 17.78 3.17 -3.37
N GLU A 16 18.23 2.58 -4.49
CA GLU A 16 17.48 1.53 -5.20
C GLU A 16 17.26 0.25 -4.38
N THR A 17 18.05 0.04 -3.34
CA THR A 17 17.90 -1.09 -2.42
C THR A 17 16.72 -0.94 -1.45
N PHE A 18 16.07 0.22 -1.40
CA PHE A 18 14.89 0.43 -0.55
C PHE A 18 13.66 -0.19 -1.17
N LEU A 19 12.93 -0.95 -0.34
CA LEU A 19 11.63 -1.49 -0.70
C LEU A 19 10.53 -0.53 -0.20
N ASP A 20 9.74 0.03 -1.10
CA ASP A 20 8.62 0.89 -0.74
C ASP A 20 7.50 0.07 -0.07
N ARG A 21 7.26 0.36 1.21
CA ARG A 21 6.16 -0.19 2.02
C ARG A 21 5.24 0.91 2.55
N THR A 22 5.24 2.08 1.90
CA THR A 22 4.43 3.24 2.29
C THR A 22 2.94 2.89 2.24
N VAL A 23 2.20 3.33 3.26
CA VAL A 23 0.74 3.28 3.32
C VAL A 23 0.22 4.70 3.35
N ASN A 24 -0.53 5.09 2.33
CA ASN A 24 -1.26 6.35 2.33
C ASN A 24 -2.62 6.14 2.98
N ILE A 25 -2.99 6.99 3.93
CA ILE A 25 -4.25 6.93 4.68
C ILE A 25 -4.95 8.26 4.51
N PHE A 26 -6.15 8.24 3.95
CA PHE A 26 -7.03 9.41 3.82
C PHE A 26 -8.27 9.19 4.68
N VAL A 27 -8.46 10.04 5.68
CA VAL A 27 -9.63 10.04 6.56
C VAL A 27 -10.33 11.39 6.38
N PRO A 28 -11.59 11.42 5.92
CA PRO A 28 -12.36 12.66 5.84
C PRO A 28 -12.48 13.31 7.22
N SER A 29 -12.41 14.63 7.28
CA SER A 29 -12.66 15.39 8.51
C SER A 29 -14.09 15.15 8.98
N GLY A 30 -14.28 14.68 10.22
CA GLY A 30 -15.61 14.37 10.78
C GLY A 30 -15.53 13.31 11.87
N ASN A 31 -16.65 12.63 12.13
CA ASN A 31 -16.66 11.48 13.05
C ASN A 31 -15.94 10.29 12.42
N GLU A 32 -14.72 10.02 12.87
CA GLU A 32 -13.85 8.94 12.39
C GLU A 32 -14.53 7.56 12.39
N ARG A 33 -15.51 7.32 13.27
CA ARG A 33 -16.26 6.05 13.31
C ARG A 33 -17.35 5.94 12.24
N ALA A 34 -17.74 7.06 11.64
CA ALA A 34 -18.82 7.14 10.66
C ALA A 34 -18.34 7.51 9.25
N THR A 35 -17.09 7.95 9.10
CA THR A 35 -16.51 8.35 7.81
C THR A 35 -15.72 7.22 7.15
N PRO A 36 -15.89 6.96 5.85
CA PRO A 36 -15.09 5.96 5.15
C PRO A 36 -13.62 6.41 5.04
N SER A 37 -12.69 5.50 5.27
CA SER A 37 -11.25 5.72 5.03
C SER A 37 -10.81 5.15 3.69
N LEU A 38 -9.90 5.84 2.99
CA LEU A 38 -9.19 5.27 1.83
C LEU A 38 -7.75 4.95 2.23
N ASN A 39 -7.32 3.71 1.98
CA ASN A 39 -5.95 3.25 2.22
C ASN A 39 -5.31 2.78 0.92
N ILE A 40 -4.08 3.21 0.64
CA ILE A 40 -3.28 2.75 -0.52
C ILE A 40 -1.98 2.17 0.01
N PHE A 41 -1.72 0.90 -0.26
CA PHE A 41 -0.52 0.19 0.16
C PHE A 41 0.14 -0.52 -1.03
N ARG A 42 1.42 -0.89 -0.85
CA ARG A 42 2.21 -1.62 -1.85
C ARG A 42 2.47 -3.04 -1.37
N ASP A 43 2.42 -4.00 -2.29
CA ASP A 43 2.89 -5.37 -2.04
C ASP A 43 3.64 -5.90 -3.26
N THR A 44 4.34 -7.02 -3.06
CA THR A 44 5.09 -7.70 -4.12
C THR A 44 4.42 -9.03 -4.42
N LEU A 45 4.24 -9.33 -5.71
CA LEU A 45 3.81 -10.65 -6.15
C LEU A 45 4.85 -11.69 -5.71
N ARG A 46 4.39 -12.84 -5.24
CA ARG A 46 5.28 -14.00 -5.02
C ARG A 46 5.81 -14.51 -6.38
N PRO A 47 6.93 -15.26 -6.39
CA PRO A 47 7.32 -16.00 -7.59
C PRO A 47 6.14 -16.79 -8.14
N ASP A 48 5.92 -16.70 -9.45
CA ASP A 48 4.83 -17.36 -10.20
C ASP A 48 3.39 -16.96 -9.80
N GLU A 49 3.21 -15.93 -8.96
CA GLU A 49 1.89 -15.39 -8.61
C GLU A 49 1.44 -14.37 -9.67
N ASN A 50 0.23 -14.55 -10.20
CA ASN A 50 -0.42 -13.56 -11.06
C ASN A 50 -1.37 -12.67 -10.25
N LEU A 51 -1.92 -11.62 -10.88
CA LEU A 51 -2.79 -10.67 -10.17
C LEU A 51 -4.04 -11.33 -9.57
N THR A 52 -4.64 -12.29 -10.27
CA THR A 52 -5.83 -13.00 -9.79
C THR A 52 -5.51 -13.81 -8.54
N THR A 53 -4.44 -14.62 -8.58
CA THR A 53 -4.04 -15.44 -7.43
C THR A 53 -3.53 -14.59 -6.25
N TYR A 54 -2.95 -13.42 -6.53
CA TYR A 54 -2.65 -12.42 -5.52
C TYR A 54 -3.92 -11.91 -4.82
N ILE A 55 -4.95 -11.53 -5.57
CA ILE A 55 -6.22 -11.05 -5.00
C ILE A 55 -6.86 -12.13 -4.12
N ASP A 56 -6.88 -13.38 -4.58
CA ASP A 56 -7.38 -14.51 -3.80
C ASP A 56 -6.65 -14.66 -2.47
N ARG A 57 -5.32 -14.54 -2.47
CA ARG A 57 -4.50 -14.53 -1.25
C ARG A 57 -4.86 -13.38 -0.32
N GLN A 58 -5.05 -12.16 -0.85
CA GLN A 58 -5.44 -11.01 -0.02
C GLN A 58 -6.82 -11.21 0.62
N ILE A 59 -7.79 -11.76 -0.12
CA ILE A 59 -9.11 -12.12 0.42
C ILE A 59 -8.99 -13.17 1.53
N ALA A 60 -8.18 -14.20 1.33
CA ALA A 60 -7.95 -15.22 2.35
C ALA A 60 -7.29 -14.66 3.62
N LEU A 61 -6.36 -13.71 3.49
CA LEU A 61 -5.73 -13.03 4.63
C LEU A 61 -6.74 -12.16 5.41
N MET A 62 -7.63 -11.46 4.71
CA MET A 62 -8.69 -10.67 5.36
C MET A 62 -9.65 -11.57 6.15
N LYS A 63 -10.04 -12.72 5.59
CA LYS A 63 -10.92 -13.69 6.26
C LYS A 63 -10.32 -14.30 7.53
N LYS A 64 -8.99 -14.41 7.63
CA LYS A 64 -8.31 -14.92 8.83
C LYS A 64 -8.25 -13.90 9.98
N LYS A 65 -8.46 -12.62 9.68
CA LYS A 65 -8.41 -11.52 10.65
C LYS A 65 -9.79 -11.10 11.17
N THR A 66 -10.84 -11.85 10.82
CA THR A 66 -12.19 -11.74 11.36
C THR A 66 -12.42 -12.85 12.37
#